data_AF-A0A8S3ZPZ2-F1
#
_entry.id   AF-A0A8S3ZPZ2-F1
#
_cell.length_a   1.000
_cell.length_b   1.000
_cell.length_c   1.000
_cell.angle_alpha   90.00
_cell.angle_beta   90.00
_cell.angle_gamma   90.00
#
_symmetry.space_group_name_H-M   'P 1'
#
loop_
_entity.id
_entity.type
_entity.pdbx_description
1 polymer ?
#
loop_
_entity_poly.entity_id
_entity_poly.type
_entity_poly.pdbx_seq_one_letter_code
_entity_poly.pdbx_strand_id
1 'polypeptide(L)'
;MPFGQVVIGPPGSGKTTYCAGMSEFLSSLGRDVAVVNMDPANDRVPFTCAVDIFELISLEDVMTHLRLGPNGGLVYCMEYLEQNFDWLKEKLDALKNKYILFDFPGQVELYTHHNSVKNLLEKLTSWDFRLTAVHLVDSHYCSDPGKFVAILLTSLNTMLQLSLPHVNVLSKIDLIEKHGKLAFNPDFYTDVLDLHYLLHQLQ
;
A
#
# COMPACT_ATOMS: atom_id res chain seq x y z
N MET A 1 -14.93 5.12 -16.40
CA MET A 1 -13.51 5.35 -16.06
C MET A 1 -13.40 5.67 -14.57
N PRO A 2 -13.26 4.65 -13.70
CA PRO A 2 -13.07 4.84 -12.26
C PRO A 2 -11.65 5.33 -11.96
N PHE A 3 -11.53 6.22 -10.97
CA PHE A 3 -10.26 6.67 -10.42
C PHE A 3 -10.01 5.99 -9.07
N GLY A 4 -8.76 5.70 -8.75
CA GLY A 4 -8.45 5.10 -7.46
C GLY A 4 -7.01 5.25 -6.98
N GLN A 5 -6.84 4.96 -5.70
CA GLN A 5 -5.55 4.93 -5.01
C GLN A 5 -5.20 3.48 -4.68
N VAL A 6 -3.98 3.08 -5.01
CA VAL A 6 -3.41 1.80 -4.60
C VAL A 6 -2.54 2.09 -3.39
N VAL A 7 -3.04 1.80 -2.20
CA VAL A 7 -2.39 2.15 -0.94
C VAL A 7 -1.44 1.03 -0.54
N ILE A 8 -0.13 1.31 -0.61
CA ILE A 8 0.95 0.33 -0.41
C ILE A 8 1.96 0.86 0.60
N GLY A 9 2.87 -0.01 1.04
CA GLY A 9 3.91 0.32 2.00
C GLY A 9 4.17 -0.80 3.00
N PRO A 10 5.32 -0.79 3.68
CA PRO A 10 5.75 -1.85 4.58
C PRO A 10 4.74 -2.11 5.72
N PRO A 11 4.84 -3.24 6.44
CA PRO A 11 3.98 -3.52 7.57
C PRO A 11 4.10 -2.41 8.63
N GLY A 12 2.97 -2.00 9.19
CA GLY A 12 2.94 -0.94 10.20
C GLY A 12 3.04 0.50 9.66
N SER A 13 3.23 0.73 8.36
CA SER A 13 3.25 2.07 7.75
C SER A 13 1.92 2.85 7.86
N GLY A 14 0.82 2.18 8.20
CA GLY A 14 -0.49 2.82 8.43
C GLY A 14 -1.45 2.81 7.24
N LYS A 15 -1.27 1.91 6.27
CA LYS A 15 -2.14 1.77 5.08
C LYS A 15 -3.64 1.73 5.41
N THR A 16 -4.06 0.80 6.26
CA THR A 16 -5.47 0.66 6.67
C THR A 16 -5.99 1.91 7.38
N THR A 17 -5.18 2.52 8.25
CA THR A 17 -5.54 3.80 8.91
C THR A 17 -5.69 4.92 7.90
N TYR A 18 -4.82 4.99 6.89
CA TYR A 18 -4.92 5.93 5.80
C TYR A 18 -6.18 5.72 4.97
N CYS A 19 -6.52 4.47 4.62
CA CYS A 19 -7.77 4.15 3.91
C CYS A 19 -9.00 4.60 4.70
N ALA A 20 -9.01 4.39 6.02
CA ALA A 20 -10.07 4.87 6.90
C ALA A 20 -10.23 6.40 6.84
N GLY A 21 -9.14 7.12 7.13
CA GLY A 21 -9.16 8.59 7.16
C GLY A 21 -9.40 9.23 5.80
N MET A 22 -8.85 8.66 4.73
CA MET A 22 -9.05 9.14 3.36
C MET A 22 -10.50 8.90 2.89
N SER A 23 -11.09 7.75 3.24
CA SER A 23 -12.50 7.48 2.95
C SER A 23 -13.42 8.49 3.64
N GLU A 24 -13.19 8.76 4.94
CA GLU A 24 -13.95 9.76 5.70
C GLU A 24 -13.76 11.17 5.12
N PHE A 25 -12.50 11.56 4.86
CA PHE A 25 -12.16 12.86 4.31
C PHE A 25 -12.84 13.10 2.95
N LEU A 26 -12.70 12.18 2.01
CA LEU A 26 -13.31 12.31 0.68
C LEU A 26 -14.85 12.29 0.75
N SER A 27 -15.42 11.47 1.63
CA SER A 27 -16.87 11.45 1.88
C SER A 27 -17.37 12.79 2.42
N SER A 28 -16.62 13.43 3.33
CA SER A 28 -16.93 14.76 3.86
C SER A 28 -16.90 15.86 2.80
N LEU A 29 -16.10 15.67 1.74
CA LEU A 29 -16.05 16.55 0.57
C LEU A 29 -17.16 16.24 -0.46
N GLY A 30 -18.07 15.31 -0.15
CA GLY A 30 -19.18 14.91 -1.01
C GLY A 30 -18.79 13.95 -2.15
N ARG A 31 -17.62 13.31 -2.07
CA ARG A 31 -17.24 12.27 -3.04
C ARG A 31 -17.74 10.91 -2.58
N ASP A 32 -18.29 10.14 -3.52
CA ASP A 32 -18.66 8.75 -3.26
C ASP A 32 -17.42 7.85 -3.35
N VAL A 33 -17.07 7.22 -2.23
CA VAL A 33 -15.84 6.42 -2.09
C VAL A 33 -16.18 4.99 -1.72
N ALA A 34 -15.44 4.05 -2.31
CA ALA A 34 -15.44 2.65 -1.93
C ALA A 34 -14.04 2.23 -1.50
N VAL A 35 -13.94 1.52 -0.38
CA VAL A 35 -12.70 0.87 0.04
C VAL A 35 -12.75 -0.60 -0.36
N VAL A 36 -11.67 -1.09 -0.94
CA VAL A 36 -11.47 -2.47 -1.37
C VAL A 36 -10.31 -3.03 -0.56
N ASN A 37 -10.59 -3.99 0.32
CA ASN A 37 -9.55 -4.68 1.08
C ASN A 37 -8.93 -5.79 0.23
N MET A 38 -7.63 -5.65 -0.06
CA MET A 38 -6.82 -6.61 -0.80
C MET A 38 -5.80 -7.31 0.10
N ASP A 39 -5.82 -7.08 1.42
CA ASP A 39 -4.94 -7.74 2.40
C ASP A 39 -5.61 -8.97 3.01
N PRO A 40 -5.25 -10.20 2.61
CA PRO A 40 -5.85 -11.43 3.11
C PRO A 40 -5.39 -11.79 4.54
N ALA A 41 -4.51 -10.99 5.14
CA ALA A 41 -4.09 -11.13 6.54
C ALA A 41 -4.81 -10.16 7.50
N ASN A 42 -5.66 -9.26 6.99
CA ASN A 42 -6.31 -8.22 7.79
C ASN A 42 -7.84 -8.39 7.81
N ASP A 43 -8.33 -9.17 8.78
CA ASP A 43 -9.77 -9.44 8.99
C ASP A 43 -10.48 -8.36 9.82
N ARG A 44 -9.74 -7.39 10.36
CA ARG A 44 -10.22 -6.39 11.33
C ARG A 44 -9.97 -4.98 10.85
N VAL A 45 -10.61 -4.63 9.74
CA VAL A 45 -10.66 -3.26 9.24
C VAL A 45 -11.66 -2.41 10.06
N PRO A 46 -11.32 -1.17 10.45
CA PRO A 46 -12.20 -0.33 11.28
C PRO A 46 -13.32 0.36 10.49
N PHE A 47 -13.58 -0.05 9.25
CA PHE A 47 -14.55 0.54 8.33
C PHE A 47 -15.19 -0.55 7.47
N THR A 48 -16.30 -0.23 6.82
CA THR A 48 -16.95 -1.14 5.87
C THR A 48 -16.23 -1.13 4.53
N CYS A 49 -15.70 -2.28 4.13
CA CYS A 49 -15.20 -2.50 2.78
C CYS A 49 -16.35 -2.78 1.82
N ALA A 50 -16.29 -2.19 0.63
CA ALA A 50 -17.23 -2.50 -0.44
C ALA A 50 -16.91 -3.85 -1.12
N VAL A 51 -15.64 -4.24 -1.08
CA VAL A 51 -15.13 -5.53 -1.53
C VAL A 51 -14.04 -5.97 -0.57
N ASP A 52 -14.10 -7.22 -0.14
CA ASP A 52 -13.13 -7.79 0.78
C ASP A 52 -12.58 -9.10 0.23
N ILE A 53 -11.25 -9.22 0.14
CA ILE A 53 -10.58 -10.43 -0.33
C ILE A 53 -10.90 -11.64 0.54
N PHE A 54 -11.29 -11.47 1.81
CA PHE A 54 -11.73 -12.56 2.68
C PHE A 54 -12.96 -13.32 2.15
N GLU A 55 -13.77 -12.70 1.30
CA GLU A 55 -14.87 -13.41 0.62
C GLU A 55 -14.37 -14.41 -0.44
N LEU A 56 -13.12 -14.27 -0.89
CA LEU A 56 -12.46 -15.14 -1.85
C LEU A 56 -11.46 -16.09 -1.18
N ILE A 57 -10.55 -15.55 -0.36
CA ILE A 57 -9.45 -16.29 0.26
C ILE A 57 -8.91 -15.57 1.49
N SER A 58 -8.58 -16.33 2.54
CA SER A 58 -7.92 -15.82 3.75
C SER A 58 -6.53 -16.44 3.93
N LEU A 59 -5.61 -15.69 4.54
CA LEU A 59 -4.27 -16.19 4.85
C LEU A 59 -4.31 -17.37 5.82
N GLU A 60 -5.20 -17.34 6.81
CA GLU A 60 -5.33 -18.38 7.84
C GLU A 60 -5.74 -19.73 7.23
N ASP A 61 -6.72 -19.72 6.32
CA ASP A 61 -7.17 -20.94 5.63
C ASP A 61 -6.04 -21.53 4.77
N VAL A 62 -5.32 -20.67 4.03
CA VAL A 62 -4.20 -21.08 3.19
C VAL A 62 -3.08 -21.70 4.01
N MET A 63 -2.69 -21.06 5.11
CA MET A 63 -1.65 -21.59 6.01
C MET A 63 -2.05 -22.95 6.58
N THR A 64 -3.33 -23.10 6.97
CA THR A 64 -3.86 -24.34 7.56
C THR A 64 -3.93 -25.48 6.55
N HIS A 65 -4.48 -25.23 5.37
CA HIS A 65 -4.74 -26.26 4.36
C HIS A 65 -3.49 -26.63 3.54
N LEU A 66 -2.65 -25.66 3.20
CA LEU A 66 -1.46 -25.88 2.38
C LEU A 66 -0.17 -26.02 3.20
N ARG A 67 -0.24 -25.87 4.53
CA ARG A 67 0.90 -25.96 5.46
C ARG A 67 2.03 -24.99 5.08
N LEU A 68 1.65 -23.82 4.61
CA LEU A 68 2.58 -22.74 4.27
C LEU A 68 2.83 -21.84 5.48
N GLY A 69 4.02 -21.23 5.55
CA GLY A 69 4.27 -20.13 6.47
C GLY A 69 3.57 -18.83 6.03
N PRO A 70 3.53 -17.79 6.87
CA PRO A 70 2.80 -16.55 6.60
C PRO A 70 3.15 -15.89 5.26
N ASN A 71 4.45 -15.75 4.95
CA ASN A 71 4.90 -15.12 3.71
C ASN A 71 4.53 -15.96 2.47
N GLY A 72 4.70 -17.28 2.55
CA GLY A 72 4.32 -18.19 1.46
C GLY A 72 2.81 -18.23 1.24
N GLY A 73 2.03 -18.19 2.33
CA GLY A 73 0.57 -18.11 2.27
C GLY A 73 0.09 -16.80 1.64
N LEU A 74 0.74 -15.67 1.95
CA LEU A 74 0.39 -14.37 1.33
C LEU A 74 0.65 -14.36 -0.17
N VAL A 75 1.79 -14.89 -0.62
CA VAL A 75 2.09 -15.03 -2.05
C VAL A 75 1.02 -15.88 -2.72
N TYR A 76 0.67 -17.03 -2.13
CA TYR A 76 -0.38 -17.90 -2.65
C TYR A 76 -1.75 -17.20 -2.72
N CYS A 77 -2.13 -16.39 -1.72
CA CYS A 77 -3.38 -15.63 -1.75
C CYS A 77 -3.42 -14.67 -2.95
N MET A 78 -2.31 -14.00 -3.24
CA MET A 78 -2.22 -13.08 -4.38
C MET A 78 -2.24 -13.82 -5.72
N GLU A 79 -1.59 -14.98 -5.82
CA GLU A 79 -1.67 -15.85 -6.99
C GLU A 79 -3.10 -16.37 -7.21
N TYR A 80 -3.78 -16.77 -6.14
CA TYR A 80 -5.15 -17.24 -6.20
C TYR A 80 -6.11 -16.14 -6.67
N LEU A 81 -5.95 -14.92 -6.16
CA LEU A 81 -6.68 -13.76 -6.65
C LEU A 81 -6.43 -13.50 -8.14
N GLU A 82 -5.17 -13.61 -8.58
CA GLU A 82 -4.79 -13.44 -9.99
C GLU A 82 -5.46 -14.46 -10.91
N GLN A 83 -5.62 -15.71 -10.46
CA GLN A 83 -6.36 -16.73 -11.20
C GLN A 83 -7.88 -16.52 -11.19
N ASN A 84 -8.40 -15.70 -10.27
CA ASN A 84 -9.82 -15.44 -10.07
C ASN A 84 -10.20 -13.97 -10.32
N PHE A 85 -9.56 -13.32 -11.30
CA PHE A 85 -9.84 -11.91 -11.63
C PHE A 85 -11.30 -11.62 -11.97
N ASP A 86 -12.03 -12.60 -12.50
CA ASP A 86 -13.44 -12.42 -12.83
C ASP A 86 -14.28 -12.10 -11.59
N TRP A 87 -13.96 -12.71 -10.43
CA TRP A 87 -14.59 -12.38 -9.15
C TRP A 87 -14.36 -10.91 -8.79
N LEU A 88 -13.11 -10.44 -8.88
CA LEU A 88 -12.77 -9.06 -8.56
C LEU A 88 -13.45 -8.10 -9.53
N LYS A 89 -13.49 -8.46 -10.82
CA LYS A 89 -14.14 -7.65 -11.85
C LYS A 89 -15.63 -7.48 -11.58
N GLU A 90 -16.35 -8.57 -11.30
CA GLU A 90 -17.78 -8.53 -10.99
C GLU A 90 -18.07 -7.63 -9.78
N LYS A 91 -17.25 -7.74 -8.73
CA LYS A 91 -17.35 -6.92 -7.53
C LYS A 91 -17.09 -5.44 -7.84
N LEU A 92 -16.06 -5.13 -8.62
CA LEU A 92 -15.72 -3.76 -9.00
C LEU A 92 -16.73 -3.13 -9.97
N ASP A 93 -17.31 -3.91 -10.90
CA ASP A 93 -18.33 -3.45 -11.85
C ASP A 93 -19.63 -3.02 -11.13
N ALA A 94 -19.88 -3.54 -9.92
CA ALA A 94 -20.97 -3.09 -9.06
C ALA A 94 -20.72 -1.70 -8.44
N LEU A 95 -19.47 -1.24 -8.35
CA LEU A 95 -19.07 0.03 -7.72
C LEU A 95 -19.10 1.23 -8.68
N LYS A 96 -20.12 1.31 -9.53
CA LYS A 96 -20.19 2.31 -10.61
C LYS A 96 -20.06 3.74 -10.08
N ASN A 97 -19.19 4.51 -10.74
CA ASN A 97 -18.93 5.94 -10.49
C ASN A 97 -18.36 6.29 -9.10
N LYS A 98 -17.81 5.31 -8.36
CA LYS A 98 -17.12 5.57 -7.09
C LYS A 98 -15.63 5.84 -7.30
N TYR A 99 -15.06 6.63 -6.40
CA TYR A 99 -13.60 6.71 -6.22
C TYR A 99 -13.15 5.53 -5.36
N ILE A 100 -12.09 4.83 -5.76
CA ILE A 100 -11.76 3.53 -5.17
C ILE A 100 -10.43 3.62 -4.41
N LEU A 101 -10.44 3.19 -3.14
CA LEU A 101 -9.24 3.03 -2.33
C LEU A 101 -8.95 1.54 -2.20
N PHE A 102 -7.82 1.07 -2.73
CA PHE A 102 -7.38 -0.30 -2.55
C PHE A 102 -6.38 -0.37 -1.38
N ASP A 103 -6.73 -1.09 -0.31
CA ASP A 103 -5.82 -1.37 0.81
C ASP A 103 -5.07 -2.68 0.52
N PHE A 104 -3.78 -2.58 0.21
CA PHE A 104 -2.98 -3.75 -0.18
C PHE A 104 -2.15 -4.32 0.99
N PRO A 105 -1.71 -5.59 0.90
CA PRO A 105 -0.93 -6.23 1.96
C PRO A 105 0.40 -5.52 2.23
N GLY A 106 0.86 -5.57 3.48
CA GLY A 106 2.08 -4.84 3.87
C GLY A 106 3.41 -5.46 3.47
N GLN A 107 3.45 -6.74 3.08
CA GLN A 107 4.72 -7.44 2.88
C GLN A 107 5.44 -6.96 1.62
N VAL A 108 6.70 -6.54 1.79
CA VAL A 108 7.49 -5.90 0.72
C VAL A 108 7.79 -6.88 -0.41
N GLU A 109 7.93 -8.17 -0.09
CA GLU A 109 8.25 -9.23 -1.04
C GLU A 109 7.21 -9.37 -2.17
N LEU A 110 5.95 -9.01 -1.89
CA LEU A 110 4.87 -9.01 -2.88
C LEU A 110 5.07 -7.96 -3.99
N TYR A 111 5.86 -6.93 -3.72
CA TYR A 111 6.13 -5.82 -4.63
C TYR A 111 7.53 -5.88 -5.24
N THR A 112 8.42 -6.73 -4.73
CA THR A 112 9.82 -6.80 -5.17
C THR A 112 10.19 -8.11 -5.84
N HIS A 113 9.62 -9.25 -5.41
CA HIS A 113 10.02 -10.59 -5.85
C HIS A 113 8.91 -11.36 -6.56
N HIS A 114 7.66 -10.88 -6.49
CA HIS A 114 6.51 -11.53 -7.11
C HIS A 114 5.81 -10.63 -8.12
N ASN A 115 5.33 -11.19 -9.22
CA ASN A 115 4.65 -10.43 -10.28
C ASN A 115 3.14 -10.29 -10.05
N SER A 116 2.53 -11.02 -9.12
CA SER A 116 1.06 -11.03 -8.98
C SER A 116 0.44 -9.66 -8.71
N VAL A 117 1.08 -8.82 -7.88
CA VAL A 117 0.60 -7.45 -7.67
C VAL A 117 0.70 -6.64 -8.96
N LYS A 118 1.84 -6.71 -9.66
CA LYS A 118 2.04 -6.03 -10.93
C LYS A 118 0.99 -6.46 -11.96
N ASN A 119 0.79 -7.77 -12.14
CA ASN A 119 -0.18 -8.34 -13.08
C ASN A 119 -1.61 -7.92 -12.74
N LEU A 120 -1.96 -7.89 -11.45
CA LEU A 120 -3.25 -7.36 -10.97
C LEU A 120 -3.43 -5.88 -11.33
N LEU A 121 -2.42 -5.03 -11.13
CA LEU A 121 -2.49 -3.61 -11.46
C LEU A 121 -2.55 -3.37 -12.97
N GLU A 122 -1.80 -4.13 -13.77
CA GLU A 122 -1.89 -4.11 -15.24
C GLU A 122 -3.29 -4.52 -15.70
N LYS A 123 -3.87 -5.56 -15.08
CA LYS A 123 -5.24 -6.00 -15.37
C LYS A 123 -6.28 -4.93 -15.03
N LEU A 124 -6.21 -4.32 -13.85
CA LEU A 124 -7.09 -3.20 -13.47
C LEU A 124 -6.96 -2.04 -14.46
N THR A 125 -5.73 -1.69 -14.86
CA THR A 125 -5.48 -0.62 -15.84
C THR A 125 -6.07 -0.96 -17.21
N SER A 126 -5.99 -2.23 -17.64
CA SER A 126 -6.65 -2.72 -18.87
C SER A 126 -8.17 -2.62 -18.85
N TRP A 127 -8.77 -2.55 -17.65
CA TRP A 127 -10.20 -2.31 -17.45
C TRP A 127 -10.55 -0.82 -17.35
N ASP A 128 -9.65 0.06 -17.80
CA ASP A 128 -9.81 1.52 -17.82
C ASP A 128 -9.87 2.17 -16.42
N PHE A 129 -9.24 1.55 -15.41
CA PHE A 129 -9.01 2.18 -14.12
C PHE A 129 -7.85 3.17 -14.22
N ARG A 130 -8.03 4.37 -13.66
CA ARG A 130 -6.99 5.39 -13.52
C ARG A 130 -6.44 5.35 -12.10
N LEU A 131 -5.32 4.65 -11.94
CA LEU A 131 -4.73 4.36 -10.64
C LEU A 131 -3.51 5.22 -10.35
N THR A 132 -3.33 5.59 -9.09
CA THR A 132 -2.11 6.19 -8.54
C THR A 132 -1.72 5.40 -7.31
N ALA A 133 -0.47 4.97 -7.23
CA ALA A 133 0.05 4.31 -6.05
C ALA A 133 0.38 5.34 -4.98
N VAL A 134 -0.16 5.15 -3.78
CA VAL A 134 0.15 5.95 -2.59
C VAL A 134 1.01 5.08 -1.70
N HIS A 135 2.30 5.38 -1.64
CA HIS A 135 3.29 4.59 -0.94
C HIS A 135 3.61 5.20 0.42
N LEU A 136 3.09 4.60 1.48
CA LEU A 136 3.28 5.06 2.84
C LEU A 136 4.61 4.58 3.41
N VAL A 137 5.37 5.51 3.96
CA VAL A 137 6.63 5.28 4.65
C VAL A 137 6.53 5.89 6.04
N ASP A 138 6.81 5.10 7.09
CA ASP A 138 6.76 5.58 8.47
C ASP A 138 7.81 6.69 8.71
N SER A 139 7.40 7.81 9.31
CA SER A 139 8.30 8.92 9.63
C SER A 139 9.48 8.50 10.51
N HIS A 140 9.37 7.40 11.27
CA HIS A 140 10.46 6.83 12.06
C HIS A 140 11.73 6.58 11.23
N TYR A 141 11.62 6.25 9.94
CA TYR A 141 12.80 6.02 9.09
C TYR A 141 13.66 7.27 8.89
N CYS A 142 13.13 8.48 9.13
CA CYS A 142 13.89 9.73 9.08
C CYS A 142 14.83 9.94 10.28
N SER A 143 14.68 9.14 11.34
CA SER A 143 15.49 9.24 12.57
C SER A 143 16.95 8.79 12.39
N ASP A 144 17.22 7.99 11.36
CA ASP A 144 18.55 7.48 11.05
C ASP A 144 18.83 7.63 9.55
N PRO A 145 19.98 8.20 9.15
CA PRO A 145 20.30 8.42 7.75
C PRO A 145 20.37 7.13 6.91
N GLY A 146 20.88 6.04 7.49
CA GLY A 146 20.99 4.75 6.81
C GLY A 146 19.61 4.14 6.55
N LYS A 147 18.73 4.20 7.54
CA LYS A 147 17.31 3.82 7.40
C LYS A 147 16.60 4.64 6.33
N PHE A 148 16.85 5.95 6.30
CA PHE A 148 16.24 6.84 5.31
C PHE A 148 16.69 6.52 3.89
N VAL A 149 18.00 6.32 3.67
CA VAL A 149 18.51 5.91 2.35
C VAL A 149 17.96 4.54 1.94
N ALA A 150 17.90 3.57 2.86
CA ALA A 150 17.34 2.26 2.58
C ALA A 150 15.88 2.35 2.10
N ILE A 151 15.04 3.16 2.78
CA ILE A 151 13.63 3.28 2.39
C ILE A 151 13.42 4.06 1.09
N LEU A 152 14.31 5.02 0.76
CA LEU A 152 14.30 5.67 -0.55
C LEU A 152 14.60 4.67 -1.68
N LEU A 153 15.59 3.80 -1.49
CA LEU A 153 15.92 2.76 -2.46
C LEU A 153 14.78 1.74 -2.60
N THR A 154 14.18 1.32 -1.49
CA THR A 154 12.99 0.45 -1.52
C THR A 154 11.83 1.13 -2.26
N SER A 155 11.57 2.41 -1.99
CA SER A 155 10.50 3.17 -2.65
C SER A 155 10.73 3.27 -4.15
N LEU A 156 11.96 3.56 -4.59
CA LEU A 156 12.33 3.59 -6.00
C LEU A 156 12.15 2.21 -6.66
N ASN A 157 12.58 1.15 -6.00
CA ASN A 157 12.40 -0.21 -6.52
C ASN A 157 10.91 -0.54 -6.69
N THR A 158 10.06 -0.21 -5.71
CA THR A 158 8.60 -0.41 -5.80
C THR A 158 8.00 0.39 -6.95
N MET A 159 8.42 1.64 -7.19
CA MET A 159 7.96 2.43 -8.34
C MET A 159 8.24 1.74 -9.67
N LEU A 160 9.48 1.25 -9.84
CA LEU A 160 9.90 0.57 -11.06
C LEU A 160 9.11 -0.74 -11.28
N GLN A 161 8.86 -1.49 -10.22
CA GLN A 161 8.10 -2.75 -10.30
C GLN A 161 6.64 -2.53 -10.64
N LEU A 162 5.96 -1.58 -10.00
CA LEU A 162 4.51 -1.38 -10.17
C LEU A 162 4.13 -0.57 -11.40
N SER A 163 5.05 0.24 -11.94
CA SER A 163 4.83 1.01 -13.17
C SER A 163 3.57 1.90 -13.14
N LEU A 164 3.16 2.35 -11.95
CA LEU A 164 2.09 3.32 -11.74
C LEU A 164 2.65 4.70 -11.39
N PRO A 165 1.90 5.80 -11.66
CA PRO A 165 2.18 7.08 -11.02
C PRO A 165 2.24 6.90 -9.51
N HIS A 166 3.29 7.40 -8.87
CA HIS A 166 3.59 7.14 -7.47
C HIS A 166 3.62 8.43 -6.66
N VAL A 167 2.96 8.41 -5.51
CA VAL A 167 3.03 9.46 -4.49
C VAL A 167 3.59 8.82 -3.23
N ASN A 168 4.82 9.17 -2.86
CA ASN A 168 5.39 8.75 -1.58
C ASN A 168 4.84 9.64 -0.47
N VAL A 169 4.42 9.04 0.64
CA VAL A 169 3.83 9.73 1.78
C VAL A 169 4.59 9.34 3.03
N LEU A 170 5.18 10.33 3.71
CA LEU A 170 5.67 10.13 5.08
C LEU A 170 4.48 10.09 6.03
N SER A 171 4.18 8.90 6.55
CA SER A 171 3.09 8.67 7.49
C SER A 171 3.54 8.89 8.93
N LYS A 172 2.57 9.08 9.83
CA LYS A 172 2.80 9.29 11.27
C LYS A 172 3.76 10.45 11.58
N ILE A 173 3.68 11.53 10.81
CA ILE A 173 4.54 12.69 11.02
C ILE A 173 4.31 13.37 12.38
N ASP A 174 3.12 13.19 12.97
CA ASP A 174 2.79 13.59 14.33
C ASP A 174 3.66 12.90 15.40
N LEU A 175 4.30 11.77 15.07
CA LEU A 175 5.19 11.04 15.98
C LEU A 175 6.67 11.36 15.76
N ILE A 176 7.02 12.14 14.73
CA ILE A 176 8.42 12.32 14.32
C ILE A 176 9.28 12.91 15.45
N GLU A 177 8.74 13.85 16.22
CA GLU A 177 9.41 14.48 17.37
C GLU A 177 9.64 13.51 18.54
N LYS A 178 8.82 12.45 18.64
CA LYS A 178 8.97 11.41 19.67
C LYS A 178 10.09 10.42 19.34
N HIS A 179 10.53 10.37 18.09
CA HIS A 179 11.59 9.47 17.63
C HIS A 179 13.00 10.04 17.81
N GLY A 180 13.12 11.26 18.33
CA GLY A 180 14.38 11.94 18.60
C GLY A 180 14.50 13.24 17.80
N LYS A 181 15.63 13.92 17.97
CA LYS A 181 15.93 15.13 17.19
C LYS A 181 16.38 14.72 15.79
N LEU A 182 15.59 15.07 14.78
CA LEU A 182 15.99 14.87 13.38
C LEU A 182 17.28 15.64 13.09
N ALA A 183 18.11 15.09 12.20
CA ALA A 183 19.31 15.77 11.72
C ALA A 183 18.96 17.02 10.88
N PHE A 184 17.83 16.98 10.18
CA PHE A 184 17.35 18.05 9.31
C PHE A 184 15.87 18.38 9.59
N ASN A 185 15.37 19.46 9.00
CA ASN A 185 13.94 19.78 9.06
C ASN A 185 13.11 18.75 8.27
N PRO A 186 11.80 18.60 8.54
CA PRO A 186 10.93 17.70 7.79
C PRO A 186 10.99 17.91 6.27
N ASP A 187 11.11 19.17 5.83
CA ASP A 187 11.18 19.53 4.39
C ASP A 187 12.34 18.82 3.67
N PHE A 188 13.48 18.64 4.35
CA PHE A 188 14.62 17.89 3.80
C PHE A 188 14.21 16.47 3.37
N TYR A 189 13.41 15.80 4.21
CA TYR A 189 12.99 14.42 3.99
C TYR A 189 11.83 14.32 3.00
N THR A 190 10.90 15.29 2.98
CA THR A 190 9.76 15.29 2.05
C THR A 190 10.18 15.66 0.63
N ASP A 191 11.08 16.63 0.48
CA ASP A 191 11.55 17.10 -0.83
C ASP A 191 12.72 16.28 -1.36
N VAL A 192 13.26 15.38 -0.53
CA VAL A 192 14.44 14.56 -0.83
C VAL A 192 15.59 15.45 -1.32
N LEU A 193 15.96 16.41 -0.48
CA LEU A 193 17.09 17.31 -0.73
C LEU A 193 18.41 16.52 -0.77
N ASP A 194 19.50 17.18 -1.15
CA ASP A 194 20.78 16.54 -1.47
C ASP A 194 21.23 15.51 -0.40
N LEU A 195 21.22 14.23 -0.78
CA LEU A 195 21.55 13.11 0.11
C LEU A 195 23.02 13.13 0.57
N HIS A 196 23.91 13.90 -0.07
CA HIS A 196 25.28 14.06 0.41
C HIS A 196 25.34 14.62 1.84
N TYR A 197 24.35 15.43 2.24
CA TYR A 197 24.26 15.94 3.61
C TYR A 197 24.10 14.83 4.66
N LEU A 198 23.53 13.69 4.27
CA LEU A 198 23.38 12.52 5.15
C LEU A 198 24.69 11.77 5.38
N LEU A 199 25.67 11.87 4.47
CA LEU A 199 26.97 11.20 4.61
C LEU A 199 27.74 11.68 5.84
N HIS A 200 27.59 12.95 6.21
CA HIS A 200 28.19 13.53 7.41
C HIS A 200 27.59 12.98 8.71
N GLN A 201 26.41 12.36 8.65
CA GLN A 201 25.71 11.80 9.80
C GLN A 201 25.87 10.27 9.91
N LEU A 202 26.53 9.62 8.94
CA LEU A 202 26.80 8.18 8.93
C LEU A 202 28.15 7.80 9.58
N GLN A 203 28.91 8.79 10.06
CA GLN A 203 30.20 8.62 10.75
C GLN A 203 30.03 8.56 12.26
#